data_AF-A0A8J7VYU3-F1
#
_entry.id   AF-A0A8J7VYU3-F1
#
_cell.length_a   1.000
_cell.length_b   1.000
_cell.length_c   1.000
_cell.angle_alpha   90.00
_cell.angle_beta   90.00
_cell.angle_gamma   90.00
#
_symmetry.space_group_name_H-M   'P 1'
#
loop_
_entity.id
_entity.type
_entity.pdbx_description
1 polymer ?
#
loop_
_entity_poly.entity_id
_entity_poly.type
_entity_poly.pdbx_seq_one_letter_code
_entity_poly.pdbx_strand_id
1 'polypeptide(L)'
;MSQDVAANADRGRRRLGSYLLFLACALFLQFAAIGIAITPLWDTPDEVGHMSYVIDLSKGDLPELGPSQIDAEVLDSWRPDLQSRQQRNWIAQHPPLYYMVAAAVYSGARAAGLGFEDRVRATRLTTAAFSACAIVALILALAEATCRPLLAIATGLALAATPMYWHMASGVSHDSATLFFSALALLFLVRF
;
A
#
# COMPACT_ATOMS: atom_id res chain seq x y z
N MET A 1 45.98 1.54 3.99
CA MET A 1 45.33 0.28 4.47
C MET A 1 44.03 0.53 5.22
N SER A 2 43.94 1.45 6.20
CA SER A 2 42.67 1.75 6.90
C SER A 2 41.64 2.50 6.03
N GLN A 3 42.08 3.44 5.18
CA GLN A 3 41.18 4.26 4.34
C GLN A 3 40.52 3.45 3.21
N ASP A 4 41.22 2.48 2.63
CA ASP A 4 40.69 1.66 1.52
C ASP A 4 39.58 0.69 1.97
N VAL A 5 39.67 0.17 3.20
CA VAL A 5 38.66 -0.72 3.79
C VAL A 5 37.37 0.04 4.07
N ALA A 6 37.47 1.25 4.65
CA ALA A 6 36.32 2.11 4.89
C ALA A 6 35.64 2.55 3.57
N ALA A 7 36.42 2.91 2.55
CA ALA A 7 35.91 3.29 1.23
C ALA A 7 35.24 2.13 0.47
N ASN A 8 35.71 0.89 0.68
CA ASN A 8 35.08 -0.30 0.11
C ASN A 8 33.78 -0.69 0.83
N ALA A 9 33.75 -0.56 2.17
CA ALA A 9 32.54 -0.79 2.95
C ALA A 9 31.42 0.21 2.61
N ASP A 10 31.75 1.50 2.44
CA ASP A 10 30.80 2.53 2.02
C ASP A 10 30.25 2.25 0.60
N ARG A 11 31.14 1.88 -0.34
CA ARG A 11 30.71 1.44 -1.69
C ARG A 11 29.78 0.24 -1.66
N GLY A 12 30.03 -0.74 -0.78
CA GLY A 12 29.16 -1.90 -0.60
C GLY A 12 27.76 -1.53 -0.10
N ARG A 13 27.67 -0.68 0.92
CA ARG A 13 26.39 -0.19 1.46
C ARG A 13 25.59 0.60 0.44
N ARG A 14 26.25 1.49 -0.33
CA ARG A 14 25.60 2.26 -1.40
C ARG A 14 25.01 1.35 -2.48
N ARG A 15 25.75 0.33 -2.93
CA ARG A 15 25.25 -0.64 -3.93
C ARG A 15 24.04 -1.43 -3.42
N LEU A 16 24.09 -1.91 -2.18
CA LEU A 16 22.95 -2.61 -1.58
C LEU A 16 21.71 -1.70 -1.52
N GLY A 17 21.87 -0.45 -1.10
CA GLY A 17 20.80 0.54 -1.11
C GLY A 17 20.19 0.74 -2.50
N SER A 18 21.04 0.85 -3.54
CA SER A 18 20.58 0.96 -4.93
C SER A 18 19.80 -0.28 -5.39
N TYR A 19 20.22 -1.49 -5.03
CA TYR A 19 19.51 -2.71 -5.38
C TYR A 19 18.14 -2.83 -4.69
N LEU A 20 18.07 -2.48 -3.41
CA LEU A 20 16.81 -2.50 -2.66
C LEU A 20 15.83 -1.44 -3.19
N LEU A 21 16.34 -0.25 -3.54
CA LEU A 21 15.54 0.78 -4.19
C LEU A 21 15.03 0.32 -5.56
N PHE A 22 15.90 -0.28 -6.38
CA PHE A 22 15.49 -0.85 -7.66
C PHE A 22 14.40 -1.90 -7.49
N LEU A 23 14.55 -2.81 -6.51
CA LEU A 23 13.55 -3.82 -6.19
C LEU A 23 12.22 -3.18 -5.74
N ALA A 24 12.26 -2.18 -4.86
CA ALA A 24 11.08 -1.44 -4.43
C ALA A 24 10.34 -0.82 -5.61
N CYS A 25 11.08 -0.15 -6.51
CA CYS A 25 10.51 0.45 -7.71
C CYS A 25 9.92 -0.59 -8.66
N ALA A 26 10.60 -1.72 -8.87
CA ALA A 26 10.11 -2.80 -9.73
C ALA A 26 8.79 -3.39 -9.18
N LEU A 27 8.74 -3.69 -7.89
CA LEU A 27 7.54 -4.19 -7.21
C LEU A 27 6.40 -3.15 -7.24
N PHE A 28 6.71 -1.87 -6.99
CA PHE A 28 5.74 -0.79 -7.07
C PHE A 28 5.12 -0.71 -8.46
N LEU A 29 5.94 -0.69 -9.51
CA LEU A 29 5.48 -0.63 -10.90
C LEU A 29 4.64 -1.85 -11.26
N GLN A 30 5.01 -3.04 -10.77
CA GLN A 30 4.24 -4.26 -10.96
C GLN A 30 2.86 -4.16 -10.31
N PHE A 31 2.78 -3.82 -9.01
CA PHE A 31 1.50 -3.71 -8.31
C PHE A 31 0.63 -2.58 -8.85
N ALA A 32 1.24 -1.44 -9.22
CA ALA A 32 0.55 -0.34 -9.88
C ALA A 32 -0.02 -0.76 -11.24
N ALA A 33 0.76 -1.48 -12.07
CA ALA A 33 0.28 -1.97 -13.36
C ALA A 33 -0.89 -2.94 -13.20
N ILE A 34 -0.82 -3.86 -12.24
CA ILE A 34 -1.93 -4.78 -11.94
C ILE A 34 -3.15 -3.98 -11.47
N GLY A 35 -2.99 -3.07 -10.52
CA GLY A 35 -4.09 -2.27 -9.96
C GLY A 35 -4.73 -1.29 -10.94
N ILE A 36 -3.99 -0.80 -11.92
CA ILE A 36 -4.51 0.14 -12.92
C ILE A 36 -5.10 -0.59 -14.13
N ALA A 37 -4.47 -1.66 -14.61
CA ALA A 37 -4.78 -2.26 -15.91
C ALA A 37 -5.48 -3.63 -15.82
N ILE A 38 -5.36 -4.35 -14.71
CA ILE A 38 -5.83 -5.74 -14.62
C ILE A 38 -6.98 -5.89 -13.63
N THR A 39 -6.84 -5.37 -12.40
CA THR A 39 -7.85 -5.54 -11.35
C THR A 39 -9.08 -4.67 -11.63
N PRO A 40 -10.27 -5.25 -11.84
CA PRO A 40 -11.50 -4.48 -11.99
C PRO A 40 -11.78 -3.61 -10.75
N LEU A 41 -12.59 -2.57 -10.91
CA LEU A 41 -13.06 -1.79 -9.77
C LEU A 41 -13.89 -2.68 -8.84
N TRP A 42 -13.69 -2.51 -7.52
CA TRP A 42 -14.47 -3.17 -6.47
C TRP A 42 -14.29 -4.68 -6.38
N ASP A 43 -13.31 -5.24 -7.10
CA ASP A 43 -12.96 -6.67 -7.06
C ASP A 43 -12.12 -6.99 -5.80
N THR A 44 -11.35 -6.02 -5.32
CA THR A 44 -10.58 -6.17 -4.09
C THR A 44 -11.53 -6.12 -2.87
N PRO A 45 -11.42 -7.08 -1.93
CA PRO A 45 -12.21 -7.09 -0.70
C PRO A 45 -12.30 -5.73 -0.02
N ASP A 46 -13.52 -5.34 0.35
CA ASP A 46 -13.86 -4.13 1.10
C ASP A 46 -13.39 -2.80 0.48
N GLU A 47 -12.94 -2.80 -0.78
CA GLU A 47 -12.40 -1.61 -1.46
C GLU A 47 -13.38 -0.43 -1.46
N VAL A 48 -14.68 -0.71 -1.51
CA VAL A 48 -15.75 0.30 -1.45
C VAL A 48 -15.78 1.06 -0.11
N GLY A 49 -15.56 0.35 1.00
CA GLY A 49 -15.51 0.96 2.33
C GLY A 49 -14.22 1.74 2.53
N HIS A 50 -13.10 1.20 2.04
CA HIS A 50 -11.81 1.88 2.03
C HIS A 50 -11.86 3.17 1.21
N MET A 51 -12.40 3.13 -0.02
CA MET A 51 -12.53 4.32 -0.86
C MET A 51 -13.46 5.36 -0.26
N SER A 52 -14.57 4.95 0.35
CA SER A 52 -15.47 5.89 1.04
C SER A 52 -14.76 6.61 2.19
N TYR A 53 -13.96 5.88 2.99
CA TYR A 53 -13.11 6.48 4.03
C TYR A 53 -12.13 7.50 3.43
N VAL A 54 -11.43 7.13 2.35
CA VAL A 54 -10.51 8.04 1.64
C VAL A 54 -11.21 9.32 1.20
N ILE A 55 -12.43 9.20 0.67
CA ILE A 55 -13.22 10.34 0.20
C ILE A 55 -13.64 11.24 1.36
N ASP A 56 -14.10 10.68 2.48
CA ASP A 56 -14.46 11.45 3.68
C ASP A 56 -13.26 12.27 4.18
N LEU A 57 -12.09 11.65 4.32
CA LEU A 57 -10.87 12.36 4.71
C LEU A 57 -10.45 13.41 3.68
N SER A 58 -10.70 13.18 2.38
CA SER A 58 -10.42 14.16 1.32
C SER A 58 -11.31 15.40 1.37
N LYS A 59 -12.42 15.34 2.13
CA LYS A 59 -13.33 16.44 2.44
C LYS A 59 -13.00 17.10 3.79
N GLY A 60 -12.13 16.49 4.60
CA GLY A 60 -11.79 16.94 5.94
C GLY A 60 -12.62 16.30 7.05
N ASP A 61 -13.44 15.31 6.72
CA ASP A 61 -14.28 14.59 7.68
C ASP A 61 -13.51 13.39 8.25
N LEU A 62 -13.58 13.18 9.57
CA LEU A 62 -13.00 12.01 10.23
C LEU A 62 -14.08 10.93 10.38
N PRO A 63 -13.99 9.79 9.68
CA PRO A 63 -14.99 8.74 9.77
C PRO A 63 -15.08 8.11 11.15
N GLU A 64 -16.30 7.82 11.59
CA GLU A 64 -16.60 7.16 12.85
C GLU A 64 -17.40 5.88 12.58
N LEU A 65 -17.08 4.82 13.32
CA LEU A 65 -17.79 3.54 13.21
C LEU A 65 -19.26 3.70 13.62
N GLY A 66 -20.18 3.39 12.70
CA GLY A 66 -21.62 3.46 12.93
C GLY A 66 -22.30 4.57 12.13
N PRO A 67 -21.97 5.85 12.32
CA PRO A 67 -22.58 6.95 11.56
C PRO A 67 -22.01 7.09 10.15
N SER A 68 -20.74 6.74 9.91
CA SER A 68 -20.14 6.83 8.57
C SER A 68 -20.83 5.92 7.56
N GLN A 69 -20.92 6.38 6.32
CA GLN A 69 -21.64 5.72 5.24
C GLN A 69 -20.74 5.51 4.03
N ILE A 70 -21.13 4.59 3.15
CA ILE A 70 -20.52 4.46 1.83
C ILE A 70 -20.84 5.75 1.05
N ASP A 71 -19.81 6.34 0.45
CA ASP A 71 -19.93 7.60 -0.30
C ASP A 71 -20.84 7.41 -1.52
N ALA A 72 -21.60 8.45 -1.87
CA ALA A 72 -22.56 8.38 -2.97
C ALA A 72 -21.89 8.08 -4.33
N GLU A 73 -20.72 8.66 -4.63
CA GLU A 73 -20.02 8.38 -5.90
C GLU A 73 -19.53 6.93 -5.94
N VAL A 74 -19.10 6.38 -4.79
CA VAL A 74 -18.72 4.96 -4.67
C VAL A 74 -19.92 4.06 -4.88
N LEU A 75 -21.06 4.37 -4.24
CA LEU A 75 -22.28 3.58 -4.35
C LEU A 75 -22.83 3.59 -5.78
N ASP A 76 -22.81 4.75 -6.44
CA ASP A 76 -23.24 4.92 -7.83
C ASP A 76 -22.39 4.08 -8.80
N SER A 77 -21.08 4.00 -8.57
CA SER A 77 -20.17 3.19 -9.39
C SER A 77 -20.25 1.69 -9.08
N TRP A 78 -20.40 1.30 -7.81
CA TRP A 78 -20.37 -0.10 -7.39
C TRP A 78 -21.72 -0.80 -7.58
N ARG A 79 -22.79 -0.15 -7.10
CA ARG A 79 -24.15 -0.72 -7.01
C ARG A 79 -25.20 0.36 -7.27
N PRO A 80 -25.34 0.80 -8.54
CA PRO A 80 -26.34 1.82 -8.91
C PRO A 80 -27.78 1.37 -8.61
N ASP A 81 -28.01 0.06 -8.43
CA ASP A 81 -29.30 -0.51 -8.00
C ASP A 81 -29.67 -0.19 -6.53
N LEU A 82 -28.72 0.27 -5.72
CA LEU A 82 -28.88 0.47 -4.28
C LEU A 82 -28.90 1.95 -3.84
N GLN A 83 -29.00 2.90 -4.78
CA GLN A 83 -28.91 4.35 -4.54
C GLN A 83 -29.81 4.89 -3.40
N SER A 84 -30.99 4.29 -3.18
CA SER A 84 -31.93 4.73 -2.14
C SER A 84 -31.59 4.22 -0.72
N ARG A 85 -30.58 3.35 -0.59
CA ARG A 85 -30.19 2.75 0.69
C ARG A 85 -28.84 3.30 1.14
N GLN A 86 -28.87 4.10 2.20
CA GLN A 86 -27.67 4.43 2.95
C GLN A 86 -27.04 3.15 3.50
N GLN A 87 -25.86 2.80 2.98
CA GLN A 87 -25.07 1.69 3.50
C GLN A 87 -24.06 2.24 4.50
N ARG A 88 -24.03 1.66 5.70
CA ARG A 88 -23.03 2.02 6.72
C ARG A 88 -21.64 1.61 6.24
N ASN A 89 -20.64 2.43 6.50
CA ASN A 89 -19.25 2.08 6.22
C ASN A 89 -18.67 1.30 7.41
N TRP A 90 -18.50 -0.02 7.24
CA TRP A 90 -17.92 -0.89 8.26
C TRP A 90 -16.40 -0.71 8.42
N ILE A 91 -15.74 -0.02 7.49
CA ILE A 91 -14.30 0.22 7.50
C ILE A 91 -13.91 1.43 8.36
N ALA A 92 -14.87 2.25 8.78
CA ALA A 92 -14.62 3.43 9.62
C ALA A 92 -13.97 3.11 11.00
N GLN A 93 -13.92 1.84 11.41
CA GLN A 93 -13.21 1.40 12.62
C GLN A 93 -11.68 1.43 12.52
N HIS A 94 -11.12 1.50 11.30
CA HIS A 94 -9.67 1.37 11.11
C HIS A 94 -8.92 2.69 11.39
N PRO A 95 -7.66 2.62 11.85
CA PRO A 95 -6.86 3.82 12.09
C PRO A 95 -6.65 4.67 10.82
N PRO A 96 -6.60 6.01 10.91
CA PRO A 96 -6.68 6.90 9.76
C PRO A 96 -5.39 6.98 8.93
N LEU A 97 -4.25 6.47 9.43
CA LEU A 97 -2.93 6.76 8.85
C LEU A 97 -2.81 6.41 7.37
N TYR A 98 -3.19 5.20 6.99
CA TYR A 98 -3.19 4.78 5.58
C TYR A 98 -4.11 5.66 4.73
N TYR A 99 -5.32 5.92 5.24
CA TYR A 99 -6.35 6.67 4.53
C TYR A 99 -5.99 8.15 4.36
N MET A 100 -5.24 8.76 5.29
CA MET A 100 -4.75 10.14 5.13
C MET A 100 -3.80 10.27 3.94
N VAL A 101 -2.89 9.32 3.75
CA VAL A 101 -1.98 9.31 2.60
C VAL A 101 -2.78 9.10 1.31
N ALA A 102 -3.69 8.13 1.32
CA ALA A 102 -4.56 7.85 0.18
C ALA A 102 -5.47 9.04 -0.17
N ALA A 103 -5.97 9.77 0.82
CA ALA A 103 -6.80 10.97 0.63
C ALA A 103 -6.03 12.11 -0.04
N ALA A 104 -4.74 12.25 0.25
CA ALA A 104 -3.89 13.21 -0.44
C ALA A 104 -3.73 12.85 -1.93
N VAL A 105 -3.52 11.57 -2.25
CA VAL A 105 -3.44 11.08 -3.64
C VAL A 105 -4.77 11.27 -4.36
N TYR A 106 -5.89 10.90 -3.73
CA TYR A 106 -7.23 11.09 -4.27
C TYR A 106 -7.54 12.58 -4.53
N SER A 107 -7.19 13.46 -3.58
CA SER A 107 -7.38 14.91 -3.71
C SER A 107 -6.55 15.48 -4.86
N GLY A 108 -5.31 15.02 -5.03
CA GLY A 108 -4.46 15.40 -6.16
C GLY A 108 -5.04 14.94 -7.50
N ALA A 109 -5.52 13.70 -7.58
CA ALA A 109 -6.20 13.16 -8.76
C ALA A 109 -7.48 13.95 -9.10
N ARG A 110 -8.26 14.34 -8.09
CA ARG A 110 -9.44 15.21 -8.24
C ARG A 110 -9.05 16.60 -8.73
N ALA A 111 -8.02 17.21 -8.17
CA ALA A 111 -7.52 18.51 -8.61
C ALA A 111 -6.98 18.50 -10.04
N ALA A 112 -6.44 17.35 -10.50
CA ALA A 112 -6.01 17.13 -11.88
C ALA A 112 -7.19 16.91 -12.87
N GLY A 113 -8.43 16.89 -12.38
CA GLY A 113 -9.62 16.73 -13.22
C GLY A 113 -9.89 15.29 -13.69
N LEU A 114 -9.32 14.30 -13.02
CA LEU A 114 -9.53 12.90 -13.38
C LEU A 114 -10.96 12.43 -13.07
N GLY A 115 -11.48 11.54 -13.91
CA GLY A 115 -12.77 10.87 -13.70
C GLY A 115 -12.81 10.07 -12.40
N PHE A 116 -14.00 9.72 -11.91
CA PHE A 116 -14.14 8.99 -10.65
C PHE A 116 -13.36 7.68 -10.62
N GLU A 117 -13.50 6.85 -11.65
CA GLU A 117 -12.77 5.58 -11.76
C GLU A 117 -11.25 5.76 -11.80
N ASP A 118 -10.77 6.79 -12.52
CA ASP A 118 -9.34 7.10 -12.58
C ASP A 118 -8.81 7.60 -11.24
N ARG A 119 -9.61 8.35 -10.47
CA ARG A 119 -9.28 8.73 -9.09
C ARG A 119 -9.16 7.51 -8.17
N VAL A 120 -10.05 6.53 -8.31
CA VAL A 120 -9.95 5.24 -7.57
C VAL A 120 -8.65 4.53 -7.94
N ARG A 121 -8.36 4.40 -9.24
CA ARG A 121 -7.12 3.77 -9.74
C ARG A 121 -5.86 4.50 -9.28
N ALA A 122 -5.87 5.84 -9.26
CA ALA A 122 -4.77 6.63 -8.73
C ALA A 122 -4.57 6.36 -7.23
N THR A 123 -5.65 6.19 -6.47
CA THR A 123 -5.59 5.89 -5.03
C THR A 123 -4.93 4.54 -4.75
N ARG A 124 -5.12 3.53 -5.60
CA ARG A 124 -4.45 2.22 -5.53
C ARG A 124 -2.92 2.30 -5.55
N LEU A 125 -2.35 3.38 -6.10
CA LEU A 125 -0.89 3.63 -6.04
C LEU A 125 -0.37 3.74 -4.61
N THR A 126 -1.23 4.19 -3.67
CA THR A 126 -0.89 4.25 -2.24
C THR A 126 -0.66 2.85 -1.69
N THR A 127 -1.59 1.92 -1.96
CA THR A 127 -1.44 0.52 -1.57
C THR A 127 -0.21 -0.10 -2.22
N ALA A 128 -0.05 0.06 -3.52
CA ALA A 128 1.11 -0.46 -4.26
C ALA A 128 2.44 0.00 -3.66
N ALA A 129 2.55 1.27 -3.26
CA ALA A 129 3.74 1.82 -2.62
C ALA A 129 3.99 1.17 -1.25
N PHE A 130 2.97 1.08 -0.39
CA PHE A 130 3.08 0.39 0.89
C PHE A 130 3.45 -1.09 0.73
N SER A 131 2.88 -1.80 -0.25
CA SER A 131 3.22 -3.20 -0.53
C SER A 131 4.69 -3.35 -0.94
N ALA A 132 5.17 -2.54 -1.88
CA ALA A 132 6.58 -2.56 -2.29
C ALA A 132 7.53 -2.30 -1.10
N CYS A 133 7.23 -1.29 -0.30
CA CYS A 133 7.99 -0.97 0.90
C CYS A 133 7.92 -2.09 1.95
N ALA A 134 6.78 -2.76 2.10
CA ALA A 134 6.60 -3.88 3.03
C ALA A 134 7.51 -5.05 2.70
N ILE A 135 7.62 -5.43 1.42
CA ILE A 135 8.52 -6.51 0.99
C ILE A 135 9.99 -6.16 1.28
N VAL A 136 10.40 -4.92 0.98
CA VAL A 136 11.78 -4.49 1.27
C VAL A 136 12.06 -4.45 2.77
N ALA A 137 11.13 -3.91 3.57
CA ALA A 137 11.24 -3.89 5.02
C ALA A 137 11.33 -5.31 5.60
N LEU A 138 10.54 -6.24 5.06
CA LEU A 138 10.57 -7.65 5.47
C LEU A 138 11.90 -8.32 5.10
N ILE A 139 12.42 -8.10 3.90
CA ILE A 139 13.73 -8.62 3.49
C ILE A 139 14.82 -8.09 4.44
N LEU A 140 14.79 -6.81 4.79
CA LEU A 140 15.73 -6.23 5.73
C LEU A 140 15.61 -6.88 7.12
N ALA A 141 14.39 -7.04 7.63
CA ALA A 141 14.13 -7.66 8.92
C ALA A 141 14.63 -9.11 8.97
N LEU A 142 14.34 -9.90 7.93
CA LEU A 142 14.76 -11.29 7.82
C LEU A 142 16.27 -11.42 7.63
N ALA A 143 16.89 -10.53 6.86
CA ALA A 143 18.33 -10.54 6.65
C ALA A 143 19.08 -10.29 7.97
N GLU A 144 18.58 -9.36 8.79
CA GLU A 144 19.09 -9.09 10.12
C GLU A 144 18.86 -10.27 11.06
N ALA A 145 17.65 -10.84 11.08
CA ALA A 145 17.28 -11.90 12.03
C ALA A 145 18.01 -13.22 11.77
N THR A 146 18.28 -13.53 10.50
CA THR A 146 18.84 -14.82 10.10
C THR A 146 20.33 -14.76 9.78
N CYS A 147 20.91 -13.57 9.64
CA CYS A 147 22.25 -13.34 9.09
C CYS A 147 22.46 -14.01 7.71
N ARG A 148 21.38 -14.31 6.97
CA ARG A 148 21.39 -15.02 5.68
C ARG A 148 20.68 -14.19 4.61
N PRO A 149 21.38 -13.22 3.99
CA PRO A 149 20.75 -12.25 3.09
C PRO A 149 20.08 -12.90 1.87
N LEU A 150 20.67 -13.96 1.31
CA LEU A 150 20.07 -14.67 0.18
C LEU A 150 18.75 -15.37 0.55
N LEU A 151 18.67 -15.94 1.75
CA LEU A 151 17.45 -16.56 2.24
C LEU A 151 16.36 -15.49 2.46
N ALA A 152 16.73 -14.36 3.06
CA ALA A 152 15.81 -13.24 3.27
C ALA A 152 15.23 -12.69 1.96
N ILE A 153 16.08 -12.50 0.94
CA ILE A 153 15.65 -12.07 -0.41
C ILE A 153 14.73 -13.13 -1.02
N ALA A 154 15.11 -14.41 -0.99
CA ALA A 154 14.28 -15.49 -1.53
C ALA A 154 12.91 -15.56 -0.86
N THR A 155 12.85 -15.43 0.47
CA THR A 155 11.58 -15.42 1.22
C THR A 155 10.74 -14.20 0.90
N GLY A 156 11.33 -13.00 0.84
CA GLY A 156 10.60 -11.78 0.48
C GLY A 156 10.03 -11.85 -0.94
N LEU A 157 10.82 -12.33 -1.91
CA LEU A 157 10.35 -12.54 -3.28
C LEU A 157 9.29 -13.63 -3.38
N ALA A 158 9.41 -14.71 -2.61
CA ALA A 158 8.39 -15.76 -2.56
C ALA A 158 7.05 -15.23 -2.03
N LEU A 159 7.06 -14.42 -0.96
CA LEU A 159 5.86 -13.75 -0.47
C LEU A 159 5.29 -12.78 -1.52
N ALA A 160 6.17 -11.96 -2.11
CA ALA A 160 5.78 -11.01 -3.14
C ALA A 160 5.22 -11.68 -4.39
N ALA A 161 5.54 -12.96 -4.65
CA ALA A 161 5.01 -13.74 -5.77
C ALA A 161 3.69 -14.48 -5.44
N THR A 162 3.18 -14.38 -4.22
CA THR A 162 1.91 -15.04 -3.87
C THR A 162 0.72 -14.32 -4.55
N PRO A 163 -0.24 -15.05 -5.16
CA PRO A 163 -1.39 -14.44 -5.83
C PRO A 163 -2.21 -13.55 -4.90
N MET A 164 -2.36 -13.96 -3.64
CA MET A 164 -3.09 -13.18 -2.63
C MET A 164 -2.43 -11.81 -2.40
N TYR A 165 -1.10 -11.77 -2.34
CA TYR A 165 -0.38 -10.52 -2.14
C TYR A 165 -0.57 -9.56 -3.32
N TRP A 166 -0.58 -10.07 -4.55
CA TRP A 166 -0.83 -9.25 -5.74
C TRP A 166 -2.23 -8.66 -5.74
N HIS A 167 -3.23 -9.49 -5.44
CA HIS A 167 -4.63 -9.07 -5.42
C HIS A 167 -4.90 -8.03 -4.32
N MET A 168 -4.23 -8.15 -3.17
CA MET A 168 -4.36 -7.16 -2.10
C MET A 168 -3.54 -5.90 -2.34
N ALA A 169 -2.41 -5.99 -3.04
CA ALA A 169 -1.60 -4.85 -3.43
C ALA A 169 -2.21 -4.02 -4.57
N SER A 170 -3.18 -4.58 -5.31
CA SER A 170 -3.75 -3.97 -6.51
C SER A 170 -5.02 -3.16 -6.27
N GLY A 171 -5.67 -3.28 -5.11
CA GLY A 171 -6.83 -2.46 -4.74
C GLY A 171 -6.53 -1.47 -3.62
N VAL A 172 -7.53 -0.69 -3.19
CA VAL A 172 -7.39 0.22 -2.06
C VAL A 172 -7.63 -0.54 -0.76
N SER A 173 -6.55 -0.89 -0.07
CA SER A 173 -6.59 -1.58 1.23
C SER A 173 -5.47 -1.11 2.17
N HIS A 174 -5.80 -1.05 3.46
CA HIS A 174 -4.86 -0.72 4.54
C HIS A 174 -3.97 -1.90 4.96
N ASP A 175 -4.26 -3.13 4.53
CA ASP A 175 -3.50 -4.32 4.89
C ASP A 175 -2.02 -4.22 4.49
N SER A 176 -1.76 -3.56 3.35
CA SER A 176 -0.39 -3.30 2.88
C SER A 176 0.38 -2.36 3.81
N ALA A 177 -0.28 -1.35 4.36
CA ALA A 177 0.34 -0.47 5.36
C ALA A 177 0.55 -1.22 6.68
N THR A 178 -0.41 -2.03 7.12
CA THR A 178 -0.28 -2.90 8.29
C THR A 178 0.92 -3.83 8.17
N LEU A 179 1.09 -4.49 7.02
CA LEU A 179 2.25 -5.34 6.78
C LEU A 179 3.56 -4.55 6.78
N PHE A 180 3.59 -3.37 6.15
CA PHE A 180 4.77 -2.50 6.14
C PHE A 180 5.22 -2.11 7.55
N PHE A 181 4.30 -1.59 8.36
CA PHE A 181 4.63 -1.19 9.73
C PHE A 181 4.96 -2.39 10.62
N SER A 182 4.34 -3.55 10.39
CA SER A 182 4.71 -4.80 11.10
C SER A 182 6.12 -5.26 10.73
N ALA A 183 6.50 -5.19 9.46
CA ALA A 183 7.84 -5.52 9.00
C ALA A 183 8.89 -4.53 9.54
N LEU A 184 8.56 -3.24 9.61
CA LEU A 184 9.41 -2.25 10.28
C LEU A 184 9.56 -2.53 11.78
N ALA A 185 8.46 -2.81 12.47
CA ALA A 185 8.50 -3.15 13.89
C ALA A 185 9.38 -4.38 14.14
N LEU A 186 9.29 -5.41 13.29
CA LEU A 186 10.16 -6.58 13.34
C LEU A 186 11.63 -6.21 13.08
N LEU A 187 11.92 -5.38 12.08
CA LEU A 187 13.27 -4.91 11.80
C LEU A 187 13.88 -4.19 13.01
N PHE A 188 13.10 -3.34 13.69
CA PHE A 188 13.57 -2.66 14.90
C PHE A 188 13.74 -3.65 16.06
N LEU A 189 12.80 -4.57 16.26
CA LEU A 189 12.87 -5.58 17.32
C LEU A 189 14.08 -6.50 17.18
N VAL A 190 14.50 -6.82 15.96
CA VAL A 190 15.66 -7.69 15.72
C VAL A 190 16.99 -6.94 15.91
N ARG A 191 16.98 -5.61 15.75
CA ARG A 191 18.17 -4.76 15.89
C ARG A 191 18.50 -4.38 17.33
N PHE A 192 17.53 -4.45 18.23
CA PHE A 192 17.63 -4.03 19.64
C PHE A 192 17.41 -5.22 20.56
#